data_AF-A0A378AZL1-F1
#
_entry.id   AF-A0A378AZL1-F1
#
_cell.length_a   1.000
_cell.length_b   1.000
_cell.length_c   1.000
_cell.angle_alpha   90.00
_cell.angle_beta   90.00
_cell.angle_gamma   90.00
#
_symmetry.space_group_name_H-M   'P 1'
#
loop_
_entity.id
_entity.type
_entity.pdbx_description
1 polymer ?
#
loop_
_entity_poly.entity_id
_entity_poly.type
_entity_poly.pdbx_seq_one_letter_code
_entity_poly.pdbx_strand_id
1 'polypeptide(L)' 'MFCVIYRSTKREQTYLYVEKKDDFSRVPDELMRSFGTPQMAMLLPLDGRKKTG' A
#
# COMPACT_ATOMS: atom_id res chain seq x y z
N MET A 1 14.89 4.25 2.01
CA MET A 1 13.46 4.54 2.34
C MET A 1 12.62 3.33 1.96
N PHE A 2 11.57 2.98 2.71
CA PHE A 2 10.72 1.83 2.40
C PHE A 2 9.34 2.31 1.93
N CYS A 3 8.75 1.59 0.99
CA CYS A 3 7.35 1.73 0.59
C CYS A 3 6.63 0.44 0.94
N VAL A 4 5.54 0.55 1.72
CA VAL A 4 4.69 -0.58 2.08
C VAL A 4 3.51 -0.59 1.13
N ILE A 5 3.27 -1.73 0.50
CA ILE A 5 2.19 -1.91 -0.47
C ILE A 5 1.10 -2.72 0.21
N TYR A 6 -0.12 -2.19 0.24
CA TYR A 6 -1.31 -2.87 0.71
C TYR A 6 -2.23 -3.16 -0.47
N ARG A 7 -2.90 -4.32 -0.45
CA ARG A 7 -3.97 -4.66 -1.39
C ARG A 7 -5.35 -4.49 -0.76
N SER A 8 -6.32 -4.13 -1.58
CA SER A 8 -7.72 -4.09 -1.16
C SER A 8 -8.27 -5.50 -0.94
N THR A 9 -9.14 -5.65 0.05
CA THR A 9 -9.92 -6.87 0.28
C THR A 9 -11.25 -6.88 -0.48
N LYS A 10 -11.68 -5.72 -0.99
CA LYS A 10 -12.97 -5.53 -1.67
C LYS A 10 -12.85 -5.40 -3.18
N ARG A 11 -11.70 -4.94 -3.68
CA ARG A 11 -11.47 -4.68 -5.09
C ARG A 11 -10.21 -5.39 -5.55
N GLU A 12 -10.34 -6.18 -6.61
CA GLU A 12 -9.19 -6.79 -7.24
C GLU A 12 -8.28 -5.71 -7.86
N GLN A 13 -7.00 -6.03 -7.98
CA GLN A 13 -5.98 -5.19 -8.63
C GLN A 13 -5.86 -3.75 -8.05
N THR A 14 -6.35 -3.52 -6.83
CA THR A 14 -6.33 -2.21 -6.19
C THR A 14 -5.30 -2.19 -5.07
N TYR A 15 -4.33 -1.27 -5.13
CA TYR A 15 -3.21 -1.20 -4.21
C TYR A 15 -3.00 0.21 -3.65
N LEU A 16 -2.60 0.28 -2.37
CA LEU A 16 -2.14 1.50 -1.71
C LEU A 16 -0.64 1.42 -1.42
N TYR A 17 0.06 2.49 -1.71
CA TYR A 17 1.49 2.64 -1.47
C TYR A 17 1.68 3.67 -0.37
N VAL A 18 2.25 3.25 0.77
CA VAL A 18 2.45 4.12 1.93
C VAL A 18 3.90 4.12 2.37
N GLU A 19 4.38 5.29 2.78
CA GLU A 19 5.77 5.49 3.22
C GLU A 19 6.05 4.84 4.60
N LYS A 20 4.99 4.65 5.40
CA LYS A 20 5.05 4.08 6.75
C LYS A 20 4.03 2.96 6.89
N LYS A 21 4.44 1.89 7.56
CA LYS A 21 3.56 0.75 7.84
C LYS A 21 2.36 1.22 8.68
N ASP A 22 1.17 0.81 8.26
CA ASP A 22 -0.12 1.04 8.92
C ASP A 22 -0.50 2.53 9.10
N ASP A 23 0.17 3.44 8.39
CA ASP A 23 -0.16 4.87 8.37
C ASP A 23 -1.01 5.21 7.14
N PHE A 24 -2.33 5.29 7.36
CA PHE A 24 -3.31 5.68 6.34
C PHE A 24 -3.86 7.09 6.56
N SER A 25 -3.22 7.91 7.40
CA SER A 25 -3.69 9.26 7.77
C SER A 25 -3.85 10.21 6.56
N ARG A 26 -3.08 9.97 5.49
CA ARG A 26 -3.13 10.73 4.24
C ARG A 26 -4.17 10.22 3.25
N VAL A 27 -4.84 9.11 3.54
CA VAL A 27 -5.84 8.50 2.66
C VAL A 27 -7.22 9.01 3.06
N PRO A 28 -7.99 9.63 2.14
CA PRO A 28 -9.34 10.08 2.44
C PRO A 28 -10.23 8.92 2.91
N ASP A 29 -11.11 9.20 3.88
CA ASP A 29 -12.02 8.20 4.46
C ASP A 29 -12.90 7.51 3.41
N GLU A 30 -13.36 8.25 2.40
CA GLU A 30 -14.17 7.70 1.31
C GLU A 30 -13.39 6.62 0.53
N LEU A 31 -12.11 6.88 0.26
CA LEU A 31 -11.26 5.92 -0.43
C LEU A 31 -11.01 4.70 0.46
N MET A 32 -10.72 4.88 1.76
CA MET A 32 -10.56 3.78 2.71
C MET A 32 -11.82 2.91 2.83
N ARG A 33 -13.01 3.50 2.83
CA ARG A 33 -14.30 2.76 2.85
C ARG A 33 -14.43 1.84 1.63
N SER A 34 -14.07 2.35 0.45
CA SER A 34 -14.09 1.60 -0.80
C SER A 34 -12.99 0.54 -0.85
N PHE A 35 -11.83 0.82 -0.24
CA PHE A 35 -10.67 -0.07 -0.19
C PHE A 35 -10.87 -1.24 0.78
N GLY A 36 -11.69 -1.06 1.83
CA GLY A 36 -11.92 -2.07 2.84
C GLY A 36 -10.73 -2.23 3.78
N THR A 37 -10.54 -3.42 4.34
CA THR A 37 -9.42 -3.69 5.23
C THR A 37 -8.13 -3.84 4.41
N PRO A 38 -7.12 -2.98 4.60
CA PRO A 38 -5.86 -3.12 3.90
C PRO A 38 -5.14 -4.41 4.30
N GLN A 39 -4.71 -5.20 3.33
CA GLN A 39 -3.84 -6.35 3.57
C GLN A 39 -2.44 -6.05 3.05
N MET A 40 -1.44 -6.17 3.92
CA MET A 40 -0.04 -5.97 3.53
C MET A 40 0.34 -6.99 2.46
N ALA A 41 0.75 -6.49 1.29
CA ALA A 41 1.11 -7.31 0.14
C ALA A 41 2.63 -7.43 0.00
N MET A 42 3.37 -6.30 0.06
CA MET A 42 4.81 -6.30 -0.16
C MET A 42 5.50 -5.11 0.54
N LEU A 43 6.76 -5.28 0.92
CA LEU A 43 7.68 -4.19 1.26
C LEU A 43 8.64 -3.93 0.10
N LEU A 44 8.66 -2.70 -0.38
CA LEU A 44 9.52 -2.26 -1.46
C LEU A 44 10.63 -1.34 -0.90
N PRO A 45 11.89 -1.79 -0.85
CA PRO A 45 13.01 -0.90 -0.55
C PRO A 45 13.23 0.07 -1.71
N LEU A 46 13.18 1.38 -1.43
CA LEU A 46 13.41 2.47 -2.39
C LEU A 46 14.88 2.86 -2.51
N ASP A 47 15.81 2.12 -1.88
CA ASP A 47 17.25 2.42 -1.85
C ASP A 47 17.99 2.10 -3.17
N GLY A 48 17.32 2.30 -4.31
CA GLY A 48 17.91 2.33 -5.66
C GLY A 48 18.48 1.01 -6.17
N ARG A 49 18.40 -0.09 -5.40
CA ARG A 49 18.95 -1.39 -5.78
C ARG A 49 17.93 -2.50 -5.62
N LYS A 50 17.05 -2.65 -6.62
CA LYS A 50 16.70 -3.95 -7.21
C LYS A 50 15.82 -3.75 -8.43
N LYS A 51 16.32 -4.19 -9.58
CA LYS A 51 15.53 -4.46 -10.78
C LYS A 51 14.53 -5.58 -10.42
N THR A 52 13.24 -5.32 -10.59
CA THR A 52 12.25 -6.39 -10.81
C THR A 52 12.52 -6.95 -12.20
N GLY A 53 13.09 -8.16 -12.24
CA GLY A 53 13.08 -9.04 -13.41
C GLY A 53 11.91 -10.00 -13.32
#